data_AF-A0A1G3Z4B5-F1
#
_entry.id   AF-A0A1G3Z4B5-F1
#
_cell.length_a   1.000
_cell.length_b   1.000
_cell.length_c   1.000
_cell.angle_alpha   90.00
_cell.angle_beta   90.00
_cell.angle_gamma   90.00
#
_symmetry.space_group_name_H-M   'P 1'
#
loop_
_entity.id
_entity.type
_entity.pdbx_description
1 polymer ?
#
loop_
_entity_poly.entity_id
_entity_poly.type
_entity_poly.pdbx_seq_one_letter_code
_entity_poly.pdbx_strand_id
1 'polypeptide(L)'
;MKKWLLVLLGWMWSLSVWGSFPVMHAYLACIWLESHCTNYSQEDKVAFMCGTLFPDIYHVGVFDRTKTHDSHVNLQDVAACKSPFLSGVKLHSFVDNERIKFSSKYKTEKFFPADVPEREYGLMVLEDQCIKPKMDQKFKSHNWLKRKYDINKEEYAYKASKRYLSFWHYFVYRYFVSEPQDTIQYMYYCSFVTLACPNSHSVRFFVSLGRCSPIVKKQIKEQRQDVENYVNALVSHFQTLFDGSER
;
A
#
# COMPACT_ATOMS: atom_id res chain seq x y z
N MET A 1 -10.14 25.69 34.63
CA MET A 1 -10.19 25.34 33.19
C MET A 1 -8.86 24.74 32.68
N LYS A 2 -8.40 23.59 33.20
CA LYS A 2 -7.14 22.96 32.73
C LYS A 2 -7.18 21.42 32.56
N LYS A 3 -8.31 20.76 32.86
CA LYS A 3 -8.43 19.29 32.73
C LYS A 3 -8.99 18.79 31.40
N TRP A 4 -9.58 19.67 30.59
CA TRP A 4 -10.17 19.29 29.29
C TRP A 4 -9.20 19.39 28.11
N LEU A 5 -8.06 20.08 28.26
CA LEU A 5 -7.07 20.21 27.18
C LEU A 5 -6.23 18.94 26.97
N LEU A 6 -6.12 18.08 27.99
CA LEU A 6 -5.36 16.81 27.90
C LEU A 6 -6.16 15.68 27.25
N VAL A 7 -7.50 15.74 27.30
CA VAL A 7 -8.37 14.75 26.65
C VAL A 7 -8.40 14.94 25.13
N LEU A 8 -8.20 16.17 24.64
CA LEU A 8 -8.11 16.46 23.19
C LEU A 8 -6.72 16.13 22.58
N LEU A 9 -5.65 16.15 23.39
CA LEU A 9 -4.31 15.76 22.93
C LEU A 9 -4.12 14.23 22.87
N GLY A 10 -4.85 13.47 23.69
CA GLY A 10 -4.82 12.00 23.68
C GLY A 10 -5.53 11.35 22.48
N TRP A 11 -6.43 12.07 21.80
CA TRP A 11 -7.18 11.55 20.64
C TRP A 11 -6.53 11.85 19.28
N MET A 12 -5.40 12.55 19.25
CA MET A 12 -4.66 12.86 18.01
C MET A 12 -3.60 11.81 17.64
N TRP A 13 -3.44 10.74 18.44
CA TRP A 13 -2.29 9.82 18.35
C TRP A 13 -2.61 8.38 17.94
N SER A 14 -3.82 8.09 17.43
CA SER A 14 -4.21 6.71 17.09
C SER A 14 -4.81 6.52 15.69
N LEU A 15 -4.46 7.38 14.74
CA LEU A 15 -4.64 7.08 13.31
C LEU A 15 -3.27 6.86 12.67
N SER A 16 -2.51 5.98 13.30
CA SER A 16 -1.40 5.30 12.70
C SER A 16 -1.94 4.54 11.48
N VAL A 17 -1.67 5.09 10.31
CA VAL A 17 -1.92 4.39 9.08
C VAL A 17 -0.75 3.46 8.87
N TRP A 18 -1.07 2.18 9.04
CA TRP A 18 -0.14 1.09 9.07
C TRP A 18 -0.26 0.33 7.75
N GLY A 19 0.80 0.30 6.94
CA GLY A 19 0.82 -0.50 5.74
C GLY A 19 1.93 -0.13 4.76
N SER A 20 1.83 -0.66 3.54
CA SER A 20 2.67 -0.26 2.41
C SER A 20 1.84 0.44 1.34
N PHE A 21 2.49 1.08 0.37
CA PHE A 21 1.79 1.62 -0.79
C PHE A 21 1.71 0.61 -1.94
N PRO A 22 0.86 0.86 -2.95
CA PRO A 22 0.50 -0.13 -3.95
C PRO A 22 1.69 -0.78 -4.68
N VAL A 23 2.80 -0.05 -4.91
CA VAL A 23 3.94 -0.60 -5.66
C VAL A 23 4.67 -1.68 -4.86
N MET A 24 4.94 -1.46 -3.57
CA MET A 24 5.53 -2.49 -2.71
C MET A 24 4.64 -3.74 -2.63
N HIS A 25 3.33 -3.59 -2.43
CA HIS A 25 2.40 -4.71 -2.41
C HIS A 25 2.44 -5.50 -3.71
N ALA A 26 2.37 -4.81 -4.84
CA ALA A 26 2.36 -5.46 -6.14
C ALA A 26 3.71 -6.15 -6.43
N TYR A 27 4.83 -5.56 -6.03
CA TYR A 27 6.16 -6.15 -6.16
C TYR A 27 6.28 -7.48 -5.40
N LEU A 28 5.89 -7.48 -4.13
CA LEU A 28 5.90 -8.69 -3.29
C LEU A 28 4.89 -9.73 -3.77
N ALA A 29 3.72 -9.29 -4.27
CA ALA A 29 2.73 -10.16 -4.89
C ALA A 29 3.26 -10.89 -6.12
N CYS A 30 4.06 -10.23 -6.96
CA CYS A 30 4.70 -10.91 -8.09
C CYS A 30 5.71 -11.97 -7.63
N ILE A 31 6.52 -11.68 -6.61
CA ILE A 31 7.44 -12.68 -6.04
C ILE A 31 6.65 -13.90 -5.54
N TRP A 32 5.57 -13.67 -4.81
CA TRP A 32 4.68 -14.73 -4.32
C TRP A 32 4.05 -15.53 -5.46
N LEU A 33 3.49 -14.86 -6.48
CA LEU A 33 2.87 -15.52 -7.62
C LEU A 33 3.84 -16.43 -8.39
N GLU A 34 5.10 -16.00 -8.53
CA GLU A 34 6.12 -16.75 -9.26
C GLU A 34 6.59 -18.01 -8.51
N SER A 35 6.57 -17.99 -7.18
CA SER A 35 7.05 -19.08 -6.34
C SER A 35 5.93 -20.02 -5.89
N HIS A 36 4.78 -19.49 -5.48
CA HIS A 36 3.73 -20.24 -4.78
C HIS A 36 2.45 -20.44 -5.59
N CYS A 37 2.27 -19.73 -6.70
CA CYS A 37 1.07 -19.80 -7.54
C CYS A 37 1.40 -20.19 -8.99
N THR A 38 2.33 -21.11 -9.17
CA THR A 38 2.82 -21.55 -10.50
C THR A 38 1.71 -22.17 -11.38
N ASN A 39 0.67 -22.71 -10.77
CA ASN A 39 -0.50 -23.30 -11.42
C ASN A 39 -1.60 -22.28 -11.79
N TYR A 40 -1.51 -21.02 -11.36
CA TYR A 40 -2.53 -20.01 -11.66
C TYR A 40 -2.55 -19.70 -13.16
N SER A 41 -3.76 -19.64 -13.73
CA SER A 41 -3.97 -19.10 -15.07
C SER A 41 -3.64 -17.60 -15.11
N GLN A 42 -3.61 -17.00 -16.31
CA GLN A 42 -3.39 -15.56 -16.41
C GLN A 42 -4.54 -14.76 -15.76
N GLU A 43 -5.77 -15.25 -15.88
CA GLU A 43 -6.96 -14.68 -15.24
C GLU A 43 -6.87 -14.76 -13.72
N ASP A 44 -6.38 -15.88 -13.17
CA ASP A 44 -6.19 -16.04 -11.73
C ASP A 44 -5.10 -15.10 -11.20
N LYS A 45 -3.99 -14.94 -11.92
CA LYS A 45 -2.93 -13.97 -11.57
C LYS A 45 -3.45 -12.54 -11.58
N VAL A 46 -4.27 -12.17 -12.55
CA VAL A 46 -4.92 -10.86 -12.59
C VAL A 46 -5.86 -10.71 -11.39
N ALA A 47 -6.70 -11.70 -11.09
CA ALA A 47 -7.61 -11.66 -9.96
C ALA A 47 -6.86 -11.53 -8.63
N PHE A 48 -5.75 -12.26 -8.46
CA PHE A 48 -4.84 -12.15 -7.33
C PHE A 48 -4.28 -10.74 -7.18
N MET A 49 -3.72 -10.16 -8.25
CA MET A 49 -3.19 -8.79 -8.22
C MET A 49 -4.27 -7.75 -7.90
N CYS A 50 -5.48 -7.89 -8.45
CA CYS A 50 -6.62 -7.05 -8.08
C CYS A 50 -6.93 -7.18 -6.58
N GLY A 51 -6.92 -8.41 -6.05
CA GLY A 51 -7.11 -8.68 -4.63
C GLY A 51 -6.02 -8.06 -3.76
N THR A 52 -4.75 -8.15 -4.14
CA THR A 52 -3.62 -7.57 -3.39
C THR A 52 -3.69 -6.06 -3.33
N LEU A 53 -4.22 -5.41 -4.36
CA LEU A 53 -4.34 -3.96 -4.39
C LEU A 53 -5.67 -3.46 -3.83
N PHE A 54 -6.70 -4.31 -3.78
CA PHE A 54 -8.03 -3.88 -3.39
C PHE A 54 -8.11 -3.25 -1.99
N PRO A 55 -7.46 -3.77 -0.93
CA PRO A 55 -7.69 -3.26 0.41
C PRO A 55 -7.40 -1.78 0.59
N ASP A 56 -6.40 -1.25 -0.13
CA ASP A 56 -6.02 0.18 -0.18
C ASP A 56 -7.14 1.11 -0.68
N ILE A 57 -8.19 0.57 -1.27
CA ILE A 57 -9.40 1.33 -1.61
C ILE A 57 -10.04 1.99 -0.38
N TYR A 58 -9.73 1.56 0.85
CA TYR A 58 -10.17 2.28 2.05
C TYR A 58 -9.68 3.74 2.09
N HIS A 59 -8.53 4.05 1.46
CA HIS A 59 -8.00 5.40 1.35
C HIS A 59 -8.91 6.35 0.55
N VAL A 60 -9.77 5.83 -0.33
CA VAL A 60 -10.78 6.65 -1.01
C VAL A 60 -12.01 6.92 -0.14
N GLY A 61 -11.97 6.50 1.13
CA GLY A 61 -12.94 6.83 2.17
C GLY A 61 -14.23 6.02 2.11
N VAL A 62 -14.29 4.97 1.30
CA VAL A 62 -15.55 4.22 1.04
C VAL A 62 -15.79 3.14 2.10
N PHE A 63 -14.72 2.65 2.72
CA PHE A 63 -14.79 1.52 3.64
C PHE A 63 -14.01 1.79 4.92
N ASP A 64 -14.45 1.12 5.98
CA ASP A 64 -13.62 0.90 7.16
C ASP A 64 -12.52 -0.11 6.79
N ARG A 65 -11.27 0.20 7.19
CA ARG A 65 -10.11 -0.67 6.99
C ARG A 65 -10.37 -2.09 7.51
N THR A 66 -11.13 -2.22 8.61
CA THR A 66 -11.49 -3.52 9.21
C THR A 66 -12.31 -4.44 8.29
N LYS A 67 -12.92 -3.90 7.23
CA LYS A 67 -13.68 -4.69 6.26
C LYS A 67 -12.82 -5.30 5.16
N THR A 68 -11.63 -4.76 4.95
CA THR A 68 -10.73 -5.16 3.85
C THR A 68 -9.38 -5.68 4.34
N HIS A 69 -9.10 -5.56 5.64
CA HIS A 69 -7.86 -6.03 6.25
C HIS A 69 -8.15 -6.96 7.42
N ASP A 70 -7.59 -8.16 7.32
CA ASP A 70 -7.60 -9.13 8.40
C ASP A 70 -6.34 -8.94 9.28
N SER A 71 -6.52 -8.74 10.58
CA SER A 71 -5.40 -8.44 11.50
C SER A 71 -4.50 -9.64 11.83
N HIS A 72 -4.91 -10.85 11.46
CA HIS A 72 -4.25 -12.11 11.84
C HIS A 72 -4.10 -13.06 10.65
N VAL A 73 -3.52 -12.58 9.55
CA VAL A 73 -3.22 -13.40 8.38
C VAL A 73 -1.80 -13.93 8.45
N ASN A 74 -1.62 -15.22 8.19
CA ASN A 74 -0.33 -15.85 7.91
C ASN A 74 -0.25 -16.34 6.45
N LEU A 75 0.91 -16.83 6.02
CA LEU A 75 1.11 -17.32 4.65
C LEU A 75 0.33 -18.60 4.34
N GLN A 76 0.04 -19.44 5.34
CA GLN A 76 -0.82 -20.60 5.16
C GLN A 76 -2.25 -20.17 4.80
N ASP A 77 -2.75 -19.08 5.40
CA ASP A 77 -4.07 -18.52 5.09
C ASP A 77 -4.15 -17.98 3.66
N VAL A 78 -3.04 -17.42 3.16
CA VAL A 78 -2.89 -16.97 1.77
C VAL A 78 -2.96 -18.17 0.82
N ALA A 79 -2.14 -19.20 1.07
CA ALA A 79 -2.03 -20.39 0.22
C ALA A 79 -3.31 -21.26 0.23
N ALA A 80 -3.99 -21.37 1.38
CA ALA A 80 -5.21 -22.17 1.52
C ALA A 80 -6.46 -21.52 0.90
N CYS A 81 -6.35 -20.27 0.43
CA CYS A 81 -7.49 -19.54 -0.09
C CYS A 81 -7.90 -20.06 -1.49
N LYS A 82 -9.18 -20.43 -1.64
CA LYS A 82 -9.70 -20.98 -2.90
C LYS A 82 -9.90 -19.92 -4.00
N SER A 83 -10.10 -18.67 -3.63
CA SER A 83 -10.25 -17.56 -4.58
C SER A 83 -8.88 -16.89 -4.75
N PRO A 84 -8.36 -16.74 -5.98
CA PRO A 84 -7.16 -15.96 -6.24
C PRO A 84 -7.28 -14.52 -5.73
N PHE A 85 -8.45 -13.89 -5.90
CA PHE A 85 -8.71 -12.54 -5.40
C PHE A 85 -8.62 -12.47 -3.88
N LEU A 86 -9.29 -13.38 -3.16
CA LEU A 86 -9.22 -13.40 -1.69
C LEU A 86 -7.82 -13.78 -1.18
N SER A 87 -7.09 -14.63 -1.90
CA SER A 87 -5.69 -14.92 -1.62
C SER A 87 -4.84 -13.64 -1.71
N GLY A 88 -5.06 -12.82 -2.73
CA GLY A 88 -4.43 -11.50 -2.85
C GLY A 88 -4.78 -10.55 -1.70
N VAL A 89 -6.06 -10.45 -1.31
CA VAL A 89 -6.50 -9.62 -0.16
C VAL A 89 -5.81 -10.04 1.13
N LYS A 90 -5.66 -11.36 1.34
CA LYS A 90 -4.93 -11.90 2.48
C LYS A 90 -3.44 -11.57 2.40
N LEU A 91 -2.82 -11.74 1.23
CA LEU A 91 -1.40 -11.38 1.06
C LEU A 91 -1.16 -9.90 1.38
N HIS A 92 -2.04 -9.01 0.92
CA HIS A 92 -1.98 -7.59 1.28
C HIS A 92 -1.93 -7.39 2.80
N SER A 93 -2.89 -7.99 3.51
CA SER A 93 -2.99 -7.89 4.97
C SER A 93 -1.73 -8.45 5.67
N PHE A 94 -1.20 -9.57 5.18
CA PHE A 94 0.06 -10.14 5.66
C PHE A 94 1.24 -9.19 5.46
N VAL A 95 1.40 -8.64 4.24
CA VAL A 95 2.47 -7.70 3.90
C VAL A 95 2.43 -6.47 4.80
N ASP A 96 1.25 -5.90 5.02
CA ASP A 96 1.08 -4.78 5.94
C ASP A 96 1.57 -5.14 7.34
N ASN A 97 1.06 -6.24 7.90
CA ASN A 97 1.39 -6.68 9.26
C ASN A 97 2.89 -6.93 9.45
N GLU A 98 3.54 -7.59 8.50
CA GLU A 98 4.98 -7.88 8.57
C GLU A 98 5.83 -6.64 8.30
N ARG A 99 5.44 -5.78 7.35
CA ARG A 99 6.16 -4.52 7.08
C ARG A 99 6.18 -3.65 8.33
N ILE A 100 5.06 -3.52 9.05
CA ILE A 100 4.99 -2.74 10.30
C ILE A 100 6.00 -3.26 11.33
N LYS A 101 6.03 -4.58 11.57
CA LYS A 101 6.98 -5.20 12.50
C LYS A 101 8.41 -4.94 12.07
N PHE A 102 8.70 -5.09 10.78
CA PHE A 102 10.03 -4.90 10.23
C PHE A 102 10.50 -3.45 10.32
N SER A 103 9.67 -2.47 9.93
CA SER A 103 9.99 -1.05 10.02
C SER A 103 10.31 -0.63 11.45
N SER A 104 9.51 -1.09 12.42
CA SER A 104 9.76 -0.82 13.85
C SER A 104 11.10 -1.42 14.31
N LYS A 105 11.40 -2.67 13.92
CA LYS A 105 12.68 -3.31 14.23
C LYS A 105 13.87 -2.57 13.60
N TYR A 106 13.70 -2.04 12.39
CA TYR A 106 14.72 -1.30 11.65
C TYR A 106 14.90 0.15 12.14
N LYS A 107 14.02 0.62 13.03
CA LYS A 107 14.01 1.98 13.59
C LYS A 107 13.86 3.05 12.51
N THR A 108 12.91 2.86 11.60
CA THR A 108 12.71 3.76 10.45
C THR A 108 12.24 5.16 10.84
N GLU A 109 11.81 5.38 12.07
CA GLU A 109 11.49 6.71 12.59
C GLU A 109 12.68 7.67 12.51
N LYS A 110 13.92 7.15 12.49
CA LYS A 110 15.14 7.96 12.34
C LYS A 110 15.27 8.60 10.96
N PHE A 111 14.53 8.11 9.96
CA PHE A 111 14.62 8.63 8.59
C PHE A 111 13.98 10.01 8.42
N PHE A 112 13.15 10.40 9.38
CA PHE A 112 12.44 11.67 9.34
C PHE A 112 12.67 12.42 10.66
N PRO A 113 12.89 13.75 10.61
CA PRO A 113 12.85 14.58 11.80
C PRO A 113 11.54 14.37 12.60
N ALA A 114 11.63 14.43 13.93
CA ALA A 114 10.50 14.11 14.81
C ALA A 114 9.30 15.06 14.64
N ASP A 115 9.54 16.27 14.14
CA ASP A 115 8.55 17.31 13.85
C ASP A 115 7.85 17.13 12.49
N VAL A 116 8.27 16.14 11.68
CA VAL A 116 7.59 15.81 10.42
C VAL A 116 6.28 15.08 10.74
N PRO A 117 5.12 15.68 10.46
CA PRO A 117 3.85 15.00 10.66
C PRO A 117 3.76 13.80 9.71
N GLU A 118 3.22 12.68 10.23
CA GLU A 118 2.85 11.52 9.41
C GLU A 118 3.98 10.93 8.56
N ARG A 119 5.19 10.90 9.14
CA ARG A 119 6.42 10.29 8.59
C ARG A 119 6.25 8.90 7.96
N GLU A 120 5.28 8.11 8.43
CA GLU A 120 4.96 6.79 7.88
C GLU A 120 4.60 6.87 6.39
N TYR A 121 3.85 7.88 5.94
CA TYR A 121 3.55 8.07 4.52
C TYR A 121 4.77 8.48 3.72
N GLY A 122 5.65 9.29 4.32
CA GLY A 122 6.94 9.59 3.70
C GLY A 122 7.73 8.31 3.43
N LEU A 123 7.75 7.39 4.41
CA LEU A 123 8.42 6.10 4.26
C LEU A 123 7.77 5.21 3.19
N MET A 124 6.44 5.12 3.15
CA MET A 124 5.74 4.33 2.13
C MET A 124 6.00 4.85 0.71
N VAL A 125 6.00 6.17 0.51
CA VAL A 125 6.39 6.78 -0.78
C VAL A 125 7.83 6.43 -1.15
N LEU A 126 8.74 6.53 -0.18
CA LEU A 126 10.15 6.21 -0.37
C LEU A 126 10.36 4.75 -0.78
N GLU A 127 9.69 3.83 -0.08
CA GLU A 127 9.68 2.40 -0.39
C GLU A 127 9.26 2.17 -1.85
N ASP A 128 8.13 2.74 -2.26
CA ASP A 128 7.63 2.63 -3.62
C ASP A 128 8.58 3.23 -4.66
N GLN A 129 9.20 4.39 -4.37
CA GLN A 129 10.20 5.00 -5.26
C GLN A 129 11.45 4.13 -5.43
N CYS A 130 11.89 3.43 -4.39
CA CYS A 130 13.01 2.49 -4.46
C CYS A 130 12.65 1.20 -5.22
N ILE A 131 11.41 0.74 -5.12
CA ILE A 131 10.94 -0.48 -5.78
C ILE A 131 10.59 -0.26 -7.25
N LYS A 132 10.01 0.88 -7.60
CA LYS A 132 9.50 1.15 -8.95
C LYS A 132 10.52 0.95 -10.08
N PRO A 133 11.81 1.36 -9.94
CA PRO A 133 12.84 1.05 -10.93
C PRO A 133 13.16 -0.44 -11.08
N LYS A 134 12.90 -1.25 -10.04
CA LYS A 134 13.12 -2.71 -10.02
C LYS A 134 11.96 -3.49 -10.66
N MET A 135 10.83 -2.82 -10.93
CA MET A 135 9.70 -3.43 -11.63
C MET A 135 10.01 -3.49 -13.12
N ASP A 136 10.60 -4.61 -13.51
CA ASP A 136 11.05 -4.89 -14.86
C ASP A 136 9.88 -5.00 -15.88
N GLN A 137 10.24 -5.32 -17.12
CA GLN A 137 9.25 -5.52 -18.19
C GLN A 137 8.34 -6.73 -17.93
N LYS A 138 8.83 -7.75 -17.21
CA LYS A 138 8.06 -8.94 -16.81
C LYS A 138 6.98 -8.54 -15.81
N PHE A 139 7.26 -7.64 -14.89
CA PHE A 139 6.27 -7.06 -13.99
C PHE A 139 5.15 -6.36 -14.76
N LYS A 140 5.53 -5.53 -15.75
CA LYS A 140 4.59 -4.81 -16.62
C LYS A 140 3.81 -5.72 -17.59
N SER A 141 4.28 -6.95 -17.83
CA SER A 141 3.67 -7.89 -18.78
C SER A 141 2.48 -8.66 -18.22
N HIS A 142 2.26 -8.67 -16.89
CA HIS A 142 1.17 -9.40 -16.24
C HIS A 142 -0.25 -8.88 -16.58
N ASN A 143 -0.38 -7.92 -17.50
CA ASN A 143 -1.63 -7.37 -18.07
C ASN A 143 -2.67 -6.81 -17.08
N TRP A 144 -2.50 -6.97 -15.77
CA TRP A 144 -3.42 -6.47 -14.74
C TRP A 144 -3.50 -4.94 -14.78
N LEU A 145 -2.38 -4.24 -15.06
CA LEU A 145 -2.38 -2.78 -15.26
C LEU A 145 -3.15 -2.33 -16.51
N LYS A 146 -3.33 -3.20 -17.51
CA LYS A 146 -4.09 -2.85 -18.74
C LYS A 146 -5.61 -2.90 -18.50
N ARG A 147 -6.04 -3.52 -17.41
CA ARG A 147 -7.45 -3.70 -17.02
C ARG A 147 -8.00 -2.54 -16.18
N LYS A 148 -7.58 -1.31 -16.46
CA LYS A 148 -7.94 -0.07 -15.73
C LYS A 148 -9.45 0.19 -15.49
N TYR A 149 -10.34 -0.52 -16.19
CA TYR A 149 -11.80 -0.41 -16.05
C TYR A 149 -12.50 -1.77 -15.89
N ASP A 150 -11.73 -2.86 -15.83
CA ASP A 150 -12.28 -4.20 -15.67
C ASP A 150 -12.26 -4.54 -14.17
N ILE A 151 -13.40 -4.27 -13.54
CA ILE A 151 -13.60 -4.46 -12.11
C ILE A 151 -13.91 -5.94 -11.87
N ASN A 152 -13.12 -6.59 -11.03
CA ASN A 152 -13.34 -7.98 -10.67
C ASN A 152 -14.69 -8.13 -9.95
N LYS A 153 -15.46 -9.17 -10.30
CA LYS A 153 -16.78 -9.45 -9.71
C LYS A 153 -16.75 -9.52 -8.17
N GLU A 154 -15.65 -9.99 -7.59
CA GLU A 154 -15.48 -10.13 -6.14
C GLU A 154 -15.32 -8.77 -5.44
N GLU A 155 -14.86 -7.72 -6.13
CA GLU A 155 -14.81 -6.36 -5.57
C GLU A 155 -16.21 -5.82 -5.28
N TYR A 156 -17.21 -6.19 -6.09
CA TYR A 156 -18.61 -5.81 -5.85
C TYR A 156 -19.20 -6.45 -4.59
N ALA A 157 -18.65 -7.59 -4.13
CA ALA A 157 -19.12 -8.24 -2.90
C ALA A 157 -18.92 -7.35 -1.65
N TYR A 158 -17.97 -6.41 -1.72
CA TYR A 158 -17.73 -5.41 -0.68
C TYR A 158 -18.73 -4.24 -0.71
N LYS A 159 -19.68 -4.24 -1.65
CA LYS A 159 -20.72 -3.20 -1.80
C LYS A 159 -20.17 -1.80 -2.11
N ALA A 160 -18.99 -1.69 -2.72
CA ALA A 160 -18.54 -0.42 -3.32
C ALA A 160 -19.41 -0.08 -4.53
N SER A 161 -19.69 1.21 -4.71
CA SER A 161 -20.30 1.67 -5.95
C SER A 161 -19.32 1.49 -7.11
N LYS A 162 -19.85 1.22 -8.32
CA LYS A 162 -19.05 1.15 -9.55
C LYS A 162 -18.17 2.39 -9.75
N ARG A 163 -18.67 3.58 -9.40
CA ARG A 163 -17.93 4.84 -9.45
C ARG A 163 -16.64 4.78 -8.61
N TYR A 164 -16.72 4.24 -7.39
CA TYR A 164 -15.56 4.15 -6.51
C TYR A 164 -14.55 3.11 -6.98
N LEU A 165 -15.03 1.94 -7.43
CA LEU A 165 -14.17 0.91 -8.01
C LEU A 165 -13.45 1.44 -9.25
N SER A 166 -14.16 2.12 -10.16
CA SER A 166 -13.53 2.74 -11.33
C SER A 166 -12.51 3.82 -10.96
N PHE A 167 -12.79 4.64 -9.94
CA PHE A 167 -11.84 5.65 -9.47
C PHE A 167 -10.59 5.01 -8.86
N TRP A 168 -10.75 3.97 -8.03
CA TRP A 168 -9.65 3.21 -7.44
C TRP A 168 -8.74 2.60 -8.50
N HIS A 169 -9.32 1.88 -9.46
CA HIS A 169 -8.56 1.27 -10.56
C HIS A 169 -7.84 2.31 -11.40
N TYR A 170 -8.48 3.46 -11.66
CA TYR A 170 -7.84 4.58 -12.34
C TYR A 170 -6.67 5.16 -11.54
N PHE A 171 -6.85 5.35 -10.23
CA PHE A 171 -5.81 5.83 -9.33
C PHE A 171 -4.61 4.89 -9.34
N VAL A 172 -4.83 3.58 -9.13
CA VAL A 172 -3.78 2.55 -9.18
C VAL A 172 -3.06 2.60 -10.52
N TYR A 173 -3.79 2.56 -11.64
CA TYR A 173 -3.18 2.63 -12.96
C TYR A 173 -2.25 3.85 -13.10
N ARG A 174 -2.75 5.05 -12.76
CA ARG A 174 -1.98 6.30 -12.83
C ARG A 174 -0.79 6.31 -11.88
N TYR A 175 -0.94 5.74 -10.69
CA TYR A 175 0.12 5.61 -9.71
C TYR A 175 1.28 4.77 -10.24
N PHE A 176 0.99 3.66 -10.93
CA PHE A 176 2.02 2.80 -11.51
C PHE A 176 2.69 3.40 -12.75
N VAL A 177 1.95 4.09 -13.62
CA VAL A 177 2.51 4.65 -14.88
C VAL A 177 3.16 6.03 -14.72
N SER A 178 2.91 6.73 -13.61
CA SER A 178 3.60 7.99 -13.32
C SER A 178 5.09 7.76 -13.05
N GLU A 179 5.92 8.78 -13.13
CA GLU A 179 7.30 8.65 -12.67
C GLU A 179 7.38 8.60 -11.13
N PRO A 180 8.40 7.96 -10.54
CA PRO A 180 8.58 7.93 -9.08
C PRO A 180 8.53 9.32 -8.43
N GLN A 181 9.15 10.34 -9.04
CA GLN A 181 9.15 11.72 -8.55
C GLN A 181 7.77 12.41 -8.61
N ASP A 182 6.90 11.98 -9.52
CA ASP A 182 5.57 12.55 -9.73
C ASP A 182 4.52 11.92 -8.83
N THR A 183 4.89 10.83 -8.15
CA THR A 183 4.00 10.01 -7.32
C THR A 183 3.37 10.83 -6.19
N ILE A 184 4.16 11.66 -5.49
CA ILE A 184 3.70 12.58 -4.44
C ILE A 184 2.75 13.64 -5.01
N GLN A 185 3.09 14.19 -6.18
CA GLN A 185 2.31 15.25 -6.81
C GLN A 185 0.97 14.71 -7.34
N TYR A 186 0.95 13.48 -7.83
CA TYR A 186 -0.26 12.80 -8.25
C TYR A 186 -1.18 12.48 -7.07
N MET A 187 -0.64 11.98 -5.97
CA MET A 187 -1.39 11.78 -4.73
C MET A 187 -2.00 13.11 -4.23
N TYR A 188 -1.22 14.19 -4.27
CA TYR A 188 -1.74 15.52 -3.94
C TYR A 188 -2.83 15.99 -4.91
N TYR A 189 -2.74 15.71 -6.21
CA TYR A 189 -3.79 16.06 -7.16
C TYR A 189 -5.09 15.27 -6.91
N CYS A 190 -4.97 14.00 -6.54
CA CYS A 190 -6.10 13.18 -6.13
C CYS A 190 -6.78 13.72 -4.87
N SER A 191 -6.07 14.44 -3.99
CA SER A 191 -6.65 15.16 -2.85
C SER A 191 -7.75 16.11 -3.24
N PHE A 192 -7.53 16.89 -4.31
CA PHE A 192 -8.47 17.89 -4.79
C PHE A 192 -9.72 17.26 -5.40
N VAL A 193 -9.56 16.12 -6.08
CA VAL A 193 -10.68 15.35 -6.62
C VAL A 193 -11.50 14.71 -5.47
N THR A 194 -10.84 14.36 -4.37
CA THR A 194 -11.48 13.76 -3.19
C THR A 194 -12.25 14.78 -2.33
N LEU A 195 -12.08 16.09 -2.55
CA LEU A 195 -12.93 17.12 -1.92
C LEU A 195 -14.42 17.01 -2.34
N ALA A 196 -14.73 16.23 -3.38
CA ALA A 196 -16.10 15.83 -3.74
C ALA A 196 -16.62 14.60 -2.97
N CYS A 197 -15.84 14.02 -2.04
CA CYS A 197 -16.20 12.90 -1.17
C CYS A 197 -15.76 13.22 0.28
N PRO A 198 -16.64 13.82 1.10
CA PRO A 198 -16.29 14.50 2.34
C PRO A 198 -16.10 13.53 3.53
N ASN A 199 -15.38 12.43 3.35
CA ASN A 199 -14.97 11.59 4.47
C ASN A 199 -13.62 12.09 5.01
N SER A 200 -13.57 12.35 6.32
CA SER A 200 -12.46 13.06 6.99
C SER A 200 -11.09 12.39 6.86
N HIS A 201 -11.05 11.08 6.64
CA HIS A 201 -9.83 10.30 6.53
C HIS A 201 -9.06 10.54 5.23
N SER A 202 -9.75 10.56 4.08
CA SER A 202 -9.10 10.75 2.79
C SER A 202 -8.54 12.16 2.65
N VAL A 203 -9.26 13.17 3.13
CA VAL A 203 -8.79 14.56 3.18
C VAL A 203 -7.52 14.69 4.03
N ARG A 204 -7.46 14.06 5.22
CA ARG A 204 -6.26 14.07 6.07
C ARG A 204 -5.06 13.40 5.38
N PHE A 205 -5.25 12.19 4.87
CA PHE A 205 -4.22 11.43 4.14
C PHE A 205 -3.55 12.29 3.06
N PHE A 206 -4.35 12.88 2.19
CA PHE A 206 -3.79 13.63 1.08
C PHE A 206 -3.23 15.01 1.45
N VAL A 207 -3.83 15.71 2.42
CA VAL A 207 -3.28 16.99 2.93
C VAL A 207 -1.90 16.77 3.52
N SER A 208 -1.73 15.68 4.26
CA SER A 208 -0.47 15.38 4.91
C SER A 208 0.61 14.91 3.94
N LEU A 209 0.26 14.16 2.90
CA LEU A 209 1.17 13.90 1.77
C LEU A 209 1.64 15.18 1.09
N GLY A 210 0.73 16.16 0.91
CA GLY A 210 1.07 17.48 0.38
C GLY A 210 2.08 18.23 1.25
N ARG A 211 1.86 18.23 2.57
CA ARG A 211 2.77 18.87 3.56
C ARG A 211 4.12 18.17 3.64
N CYS A 212 4.14 16.85 3.46
CA CYS A 212 5.36 16.05 3.48
C CYS A 212 6.21 16.27 2.22
N SER A 213 5.65 16.72 1.10
CA SER A 213 6.33 16.76 -0.20
C SER A 213 7.72 17.43 -0.20
N PRO A 214 7.93 18.65 0.35
CA PRO A 214 9.25 19.29 0.32
C PRO A 214 10.26 18.59 1.26
N ILE A 215 9.78 18.12 2.41
CA ILE A 215 10.60 17.45 3.42
C ILE A 215 11.00 16.06 2.91
N VAL A 216 10.05 15.30 2.38
CA VAL A 216 10.28 14.00 1.74
C VAL A 216 11.24 14.19 0.57
N LYS A 217 11.09 15.19 -0.30
CA LYS A 217 12.06 15.48 -1.37
C LYS A 217 13.47 15.76 -0.85
N LYS A 218 13.61 16.47 0.27
CA LYS A 218 14.90 16.71 0.91
C LYS A 218 15.48 15.42 1.50
N GLN A 219 14.69 14.67 2.28
CA GLN A 219 15.12 13.41 2.90
C GLN A 219 15.42 12.33 1.87
N ILE A 220 14.66 12.25 0.76
CA ILE A 220 14.98 11.43 -0.42
C ILE A 220 16.41 11.69 -0.86
N LYS A 221 16.82 12.96 -0.95
CA LYS A 221 18.15 13.32 -1.44
C LYS A 221 19.25 13.02 -0.41
N GLU A 222 18.99 13.27 0.86
CA GLU A 222 19.99 13.17 1.93
C GLU A 222 20.16 11.75 2.46
N GLN A 223 19.09 10.95 2.51
CA GLN A 223 19.06 9.63 3.14
C GLN A 223 18.79 8.50 2.15
N ARG A 224 18.94 8.77 0.84
CA ARG A 224 18.61 7.82 -0.22
C ARG A 224 19.20 6.43 0.02
N GLN A 225 20.49 6.38 0.36
CA GLN A 225 21.21 5.13 0.53
C GLN A 225 20.70 4.32 1.72
N ASP A 226 20.40 4.98 2.84
CA ASP A 226 19.89 4.31 4.05
C ASP A 226 18.49 3.74 3.82
N VAL A 227 17.67 4.47 3.09
CA VAL A 227 16.33 4.04 2.67
C VAL A 227 16.43 2.88 1.68
N GLU A 228 17.31 2.94 0.68
CA GLU A 228 17.55 1.84 -0.25
C GLU A 228 18.05 0.58 0.47
N ASN A 229 18.94 0.72 1.44
CA ASN A 229 19.42 -0.37 2.28
C ASN A 229 18.26 -1.00 3.07
N TYR A 230 17.41 -0.17 3.68
CA TYR A 230 16.21 -0.61 4.38
C TYR A 230 15.24 -1.37 3.44
N VAL A 231 14.94 -0.81 2.27
CA VAL A 231 14.02 -1.43 1.29
C VAL A 231 14.57 -2.76 0.81
N ASN A 232 15.88 -2.85 0.55
CA ASN A 232 16.53 -4.11 0.18
C ASN A 232 16.41 -5.15 1.31
N ALA A 233 16.64 -4.75 2.55
CA ALA A 233 16.50 -5.62 3.71
C ALA A 233 15.04 -6.07 3.91
N LEU A 234 14.07 -5.19 3.70
CA LEU A 234 12.64 -5.50 3.76
C LEU A 234 12.25 -6.53 2.68
N VAL A 235 12.66 -6.33 1.43
CA VAL A 235 12.41 -7.30 0.35
C VAL A 235 13.04 -8.66 0.66
N SER A 236 14.30 -8.67 1.10
CA SER A 236 15.00 -9.90 1.48
C SER A 236 14.32 -10.62 2.65
N HIS A 237 13.79 -9.86 3.61
CA HIS A 237 13.00 -10.41 4.70
C HIS A 237 11.74 -11.13 4.19
N PHE A 238 10.97 -10.50 3.29
CA PHE A 238 9.80 -11.14 2.69
C PHE A 238 10.15 -12.38 1.86
N GLN A 239 11.23 -12.34 1.08
CA GLN A 239 11.70 -13.52 0.34
C GLN A 239 11.99 -14.68 1.29
N THR A 240 12.69 -14.42 2.41
CA THR A 240 12.96 -15.43 3.44
C THR A 240 11.68 -16.00 4.05
N LEU A 241 10.67 -15.15 4.30
CA LEU A 241 9.38 -15.58 4.84
C LEU A 241 8.61 -16.44 3.82
N PHE A 242 8.62 -16.06 2.55
CA PHE A 242 7.97 -16.80 1.47
C PHE A 242 8.62 -18.17 1.29
N ASP A 243 9.95 -18.23 1.16
CA ASP A 243 10.70 -19.49 1.03
C ASP A 243 10.52 -20.42 2.25
N GLY A 244 10.30 -19.84 3.44
CA GLY A 244 10.03 -20.58 4.66
C GLY A 244 8.61 -21.15 4.74
N SER A 245 7.67 -20.68 3.92
CA SER A 245 6.26 -21.07 3.99
C SER A 245 5.94 -22.43 3.38
N GLU A 246 6.88 -23.00 2.63
CA GLU A 246 6.80 -24.37 2.09
C GLU A 246 7.16 -25.46 3.12
N ARG A 247 7.58 -25.08 4.34
CA ARG A 247 7.96 -26.01 5.43
C ARG A 247 6.86 -26.13 6.48
#